data_AF-A0A8T1RJ35-F1
#
_entry.id   AF-A0A8T1RJ35-F1
#
_cell.length_a   1.000
_cell.length_b   1.000
_cell.length_c   1.000
_cell.angle_alpha   90.00
_cell.angle_beta   90.00
_cell.angle_gamma   90.00
#
_symmetry.space_group_name_H-M   'P 1'
#
loop_
_entity.id
_entity.type
_entity.pdbx_description
1 polymer ?
#
loop_
_entity_poly.entity_id
_entity_poly.type
_entity_poly.pdbx_seq_one_letter_code
_entity_poly.pdbx_strand_id
1 'polypeptide(L)'
;MATSMLSSTIVLDVLRNDNYANWSACIKNYLLAQDLWDIFETTTKPPRPEDDAVEFKAWRKKNAAALHAIQISCCGEIQSQINDISSAKTVWDMLPKLVYQPPSKGANYNPVAEQGNSLNIQSSNVHYMVYVPLHNALKSGDWNSAKEFLKLQPNSKRAKITTLGKTALHVSVEAGHVHIVEALVDLMSEDDLEVQDNFSDTALMETTYI
;
A
#
# COMPACT_ATOMS: atom_id res chain seq x y z
N MET A 1 -17.53 11.52 27.13
CA MET A 1 -17.22 12.07 25.80
C MET A 1 -16.57 10.95 25.02
N ALA A 2 -17.23 10.43 23.99
CA ALA A 2 -16.67 9.36 23.16
C ALA A 2 -15.78 9.99 22.09
N THR A 3 -14.47 9.86 22.23
CA THR A 3 -13.53 10.14 21.15
C THR A 3 -13.61 9.00 20.15
N SER A 4 -14.44 9.18 19.12
CA SER A 4 -14.45 8.34 17.93
C SER A 4 -13.09 8.45 17.24
N MET A 5 -12.18 7.53 17.54
CA MET A 5 -10.98 7.34 16.72
C MET A 5 -11.40 6.59 15.46
N LEU A 6 -11.60 7.33 14.38
CA LEU A 6 -11.76 6.73 13.06
C LEU A 6 -10.40 6.17 12.66
N SER A 7 -10.26 4.84 12.63
CA SER A 7 -9.08 4.17 12.09
C SER A 7 -8.74 4.75 10.72
N SER A 8 -7.54 5.33 10.59
CA SER A 8 -7.00 5.98 9.39
C SER A 8 -6.66 5.02 8.25
N THR A 9 -7.10 3.77 8.32
CA THR A 9 -6.69 2.68 7.41
C THR A 9 -7.53 2.73 6.15
N ILE A 10 -7.00 3.36 5.10
CA ILE A 10 -7.74 3.68 3.86
C ILE A 10 -7.90 2.45 2.94
N VAL A 11 -6.89 1.58 2.80
CA VAL A 11 -7.00 0.29 2.06
C VAL A 11 -5.95 -0.71 2.57
N LEU A 12 -6.34 -1.99 2.69
CA LEU A 12 -5.46 -3.14 3.04
C LEU A 12 -4.50 -3.56 1.90
N ASP A 13 -4.69 -3.05 0.69
CA ASP A 13 -3.97 -3.43 -0.52
C ASP A 13 -3.75 -2.21 -1.42
N VAL A 14 -2.52 -2.01 -1.89
CA VAL A 14 -2.18 -0.98 -2.90
C VAL A 14 -2.80 -1.36 -4.24
N LEU A 15 -3.20 -0.38 -5.07
CA LEU A 15 -3.73 -0.63 -6.41
C LEU A 15 -2.71 -1.40 -7.27
N ARG A 16 -3.16 -2.51 -7.84
CA ARG A 16 -2.44 -3.39 -8.77
C ARG A 16 -3.34 -3.71 -9.96
N ASN A 17 -2.75 -4.22 -11.04
CA ASN A 17 -3.48 -4.53 -12.27
C ASN A 17 -4.56 -5.61 -12.09
N ASP A 18 -4.46 -6.43 -11.05
CA ASP A 18 -5.33 -7.58 -10.78
C ASP A 18 -6.34 -7.36 -9.65
N ASN A 19 -6.29 -6.25 -8.92
CA ASN A 19 -7.13 -6.01 -7.73
C ASN A 19 -8.07 -4.79 -7.83
N TYR A 20 -8.15 -4.14 -8.99
CA TYR A 20 -8.89 -2.89 -9.19
C TYR A 20 -10.35 -2.92 -8.69
N ALA A 21 -11.08 -4.02 -8.91
CA ALA A 21 -12.48 -4.13 -8.48
C ALA A 21 -12.62 -4.05 -6.95
N ASN A 22 -11.79 -4.77 -6.20
CA ASN A 22 -11.81 -4.77 -4.73
C ASN A 22 -11.23 -3.46 -4.19
N TRP A 23 -10.13 -2.98 -4.77
CA TRP A 23 -9.49 -1.72 -4.41
C TRP A 23 -10.43 -0.53 -4.56
N SER A 24 -11.11 -0.42 -5.70
CA SER A 24 -12.03 0.69 -5.98
C SER A 24 -13.24 0.69 -5.05
N ALA A 25 -13.75 -0.50 -4.68
CA ALA A 25 -14.81 -0.61 -3.68
C ALA A 25 -14.37 -0.09 -2.29
N CYS A 26 -13.15 -0.43 -1.86
CA CYS A 26 -12.58 0.05 -0.59
C CYS A 26 -12.40 1.57 -0.57
N ILE A 27 -11.78 2.15 -1.61
CA ILE A 27 -11.60 3.60 -1.71
C ILE A 27 -12.94 4.32 -1.76
N LYS A 28 -13.91 3.82 -2.53
CA LYS A 28 -15.24 4.41 -2.59
C LYS A 28 -15.91 4.44 -1.20
N ASN A 29 -15.85 3.34 -0.46
CA ASN A 29 -16.42 3.27 0.89
C ASN A 29 -15.71 4.23 1.86
N TYR A 30 -14.39 4.34 1.79
CA TYR A 30 -13.64 5.31 2.59
C TYR A 30 -14.06 6.75 2.27
N LEU A 31 -14.13 7.12 0.99
CA LEU A 31 -14.53 8.46 0.55
C LEU A 31 -15.98 8.78 0.97
N LEU A 32 -16.89 7.80 0.91
CA LEU A 32 -18.25 7.94 1.44
C LEU A 32 -18.25 8.19 2.95
N ALA A 33 -17.47 7.43 3.71
CA ALA A 33 -17.37 7.57 5.16
C ALA A 33 -16.78 8.92 5.61
N GLN A 34 -15.95 9.54 4.77
CA GLN A 34 -15.34 10.86 5.01
C GLN A 34 -16.14 12.03 4.40
N ASP A 35 -17.33 11.79 3.84
CA ASP A 35 -18.12 12.80 3.13
C ASP A 35 -17.35 13.49 1.97
N LEU A 36 -16.54 12.70 1.26
CA LEU A 36 -15.70 13.13 0.14
C LEU A 36 -16.19 12.61 -1.22
N TRP A 37 -17.17 11.71 -1.25
CA TRP A 37 -17.62 11.04 -2.48
C TRP A 37 -18.52 11.92 -3.37
N ASP A 38 -19.14 12.94 -2.80
CA ASP A 38 -20.01 13.91 -3.48
C ASP A 38 -19.35 14.53 -4.71
N ILE A 39 -18.05 14.84 -4.65
CA ILE A 39 -17.29 15.42 -5.78
C ILE A 39 -17.22 14.50 -7.02
N PHE A 40 -17.48 13.20 -6.88
CA PHE A 40 -17.44 12.22 -7.98
C PHE A 40 -18.81 12.06 -8.63
N GLU A 41 -19.90 12.15 -7.86
CA GLU A 41 -21.27 12.00 -8.33
C GLU A 41 -21.81 13.24 -9.02
N THR A 42 -21.39 14.42 -8.55
CA THR A 42 -21.87 15.67 -9.11
C THR A 42 -21.41 15.80 -10.57
N THR A 43 -22.37 15.80 -11.50
CA THR A 43 -22.14 16.19 -12.91
C THR A 43 -21.90 17.70 -13.05
N THR A 44 -21.98 18.46 -11.96
CA THR A 44 -21.69 19.88 -11.93
C THR A 44 -20.19 20.12 -12.03
N LYS A 45 -19.82 21.10 -12.87
CA LYS A 45 -18.44 21.57 -12.99
C LYS A 45 -17.95 22.07 -11.62
N PRO A 46 -16.63 22.01 -11.33
CA PRO A 46 -16.08 22.62 -10.13
C PRO A 46 -16.61 24.05 -9.95
N PRO A 47 -17.08 24.42 -8.74
CA PRO A 47 -17.57 25.77 -8.48
C PRO A 47 -16.48 26.79 -8.80
N ARG A 48 -16.87 27.95 -9.35
CA ARG A 48 -15.92 29.04 -9.61
C ARG A 48 -15.76 29.89 -8.35
N PRO A 49 -14.54 30.37 -8.04
CA PRO A 49 -14.30 31.26 -6.91
C PRO A 49 -15.11 32.57 -6.96
N GLU A 50 -15.53 32.97 -8.16
CA GLU A 50 -16.30 34.19 -8.44
C GLU A 50 -17.79 34.04 -8.09
N ASP A 51 -18.33 32.82 -8.17
CA ASP A 51 -19.75 32.55 -7.96
C ASP A 51 -20.05 32.36 -6.46
N ASP A 52 -19.24 31.54 -5.78
CA ASP A 52 -19.31 31.34 -4.33
C ASP A 52 -17.95 30.90 -3.78
N ALA A 53 -17.25 31.84 -3.14
CA ALA A 53 -15.92 31.61 -2.57
C ALA A 53 -15.94 30.63 -1.39
N VAL A 54 -17.06 30.51 -0.67
CA VAL A 54 -17.21 29.61 0.48
C VAL A 54 -17.38 28.17 -0.02
N GLU A 55 -18.28 27.98 -0.98
CA GLU A 55 -18.50 26.69 -1.64
C GLU A 55 -17.23 26.22 -2.38
N PHE A 56 -16.56 27.11 -3.11
CA PHE A 56 -15.29 26.78 -3.78
C PHE A 56 -14.20 26.33 -2.80
N LYS A 57 -14.09 26.99 -1.65
CA LYS A 57 -13.10 26.61 -0.62
C LYS A 57 -13.43 25.26 0.01
N ALA A 58 -14.72 24.97 0.25
CA ALA A 58 -15.16 23.67 0.76
C ALA A 58 -14.89 22.56 -0.25
N TRP A 59 -15.29 22.76 -1.51
CA TRP A 59 -15.03 21.84 -2.61
C TRP A 59 -13.53 21.57 -2.79
N ARG A 60 -12.69 22.61 -2.78
CA ARG A 60 -11.24 22.45 -2.95
C ARG A 60 -10.62 21.57 -1.86
N LYS A 61 -11.08 21.71 -0.61
CA LYS A 61 -10.62 20.85 0.50
C LYS A 61 -11.03 19.39 0.29
N LYS A 62 -12.29 19.15 -0.10
CA LYS A 62 -12.78 17.78 -0.38
C LYS A 62 -12.01 17.14 -1.54
N ASN A 63 -11.82 17.88 -2.64
CA ASN A 63 -11.02 17.43 -3.78
C ASN A 63 -9.58 17.09 -3.38
N ALA A 64 -8.91 17.94 -2.62
CA ALA A 64 -7.54 17.68 -2.17
C ALA A 64 -7.45 16.45 -1.26
N ALA A 65 -8.39 16.28 -0.32
CA ALA A 65 -8.43 15.12 0.57
C ALA A 65 -8.69 13.81 -0.19
N ALA A 66 -9.63 13.82 -1.14
CA ALA A 66 -9.94 12.67 -1.98
C ALA A 66 -8.75 12.31 -2.89
N LEU A 67 -8.11 13.31 -3.50
CA LEU A 67 -6.92 13.10 -4.33
C LEU A 67 -5.79 12.47 -3.53
N HIS A 68 -5.51 12.99 -2.33
CA HIS A 68 -4.51 12.44 -1.44
C HIS A 68 -4.82 11.00 -1.06
N ALA A 69 -6.07 10.69 -0.68
CA ALA A 69 -6.50 9.32 -0.34
C ALA A 69 -6.31 8.33 -1.50
N ILE A 70 -6.59 8.75 -2.74
CA ILE A 70 -6.35 7.93 -3.93
C ILE A 70 -4.84 7.73 -4.13
N GLN A 71 -4.05 8.81 -4.06
CA GLN A 71 -2.61 8.77 -4.31
C GLN A 71 -1.85 7.86 -3.34
N ILE A 72 -2.15 7.94 -2.03
CA ILE A 72 -1.48 7.08 -1.03
C ILE A 72 -1.82 5.59 -1.19
N SER A 73 -2.92 5.28 -1.87
CA SER A 73 -3.38 3.92 -2.12
C SER A 73 -2.98 3.39 -3.50
N CYS A 74 -2.28 4.18 -4.31
CA CYS A 74 -1.74 3.77 -5.61
C CYS A 74 -0.27 3.33 -5.50
N CYS A 75 0.16 2.44 -6.40
CA CYS A 75 1.57 2.07 -6.53
C CYS A 75 2.37 3.14 -7.28
N GLY A 76 3.71 3.12 -7.15
CA GLY A 76 4.59 4.13 -7.76
C GLY A 76 4.46 4.27 -9.29
N GLU A 77 4.10 3.19 -10.00
CA GLU A 77 3.88 3.21 -11.47
C GLU A 77 2.61 3.96 -11.87
N ILE A 78 1.54 3.83 -11.09
CA ILE A 78 0.30 4.59 -11.31
C ILE A 78 0.47 6.02 -10.80
N GLN A 79 1.20 6.19 -9.70
CA GLN A 79 1.45 7.48 -9.08
C GLN A 79 2.19 8.45 -10.03
N SER A 80 3.22 7.97 -10.75
CA SER A 80 3.94 8.80 -11.73
C SER A 80 3.03 9.33 -12.84
N GLN A 81 1.97 8.58 -13.19
CA GLN A 81 1.02 8.95 -14.22
C GLN A 81 -0.08 9.91 -13.72
N ILE A 82 -0.29 10.01 -12.39
CA ILE A 82 -1.35 10.82 -11.80
C ILE A 82 -0.84 12.04 -11.01
N ASN A 83 0.47 12.21 -10.81
CA ASN A 83 1.06 13.28 -10.00
C ASN A 83 0.74 14.70 -10.48
N ASP A 84 0.61 14.89 -11.80
CA ASP A 84 0.34 16.22 -12.38
C ASP A 84 -1.16 16.54 -12.47
N ILE A 85 -2.04 15.64 -12.01
CA ILE A 85 -3.50 15.85 -12.06
C ILE A 85 -4.00 16.39 -10.71
N SER A 86 -4.57 17.59 -10.75
CA SER A 86 -5.09 18.30 -9.58
C SER A 86 -6.54 17.95 -9.22
N SER A 87 -7.23 17.16 -10.05
CA SER A 87 -8.63 16.78 -9.92
C SER A 87 -8.77 15.32 -9.51
N ALA A 88 -9.31 15.06 -8.31
CA ALA A 88 -9.55 13.71 -7.81
C ALA A 88 -10.47 12.92 -8.75
N LYS A 89 -11.50 13.57 -9.29
CA LYS A 89 -12.43 12.98 -10.26
C LYS A 89 -11.72 12.55 -11.54
N THR A 90 -10.85 13.40 -12.06
CA THR A 90 -10.08 13.10 -13.27
C THR A 90 -9.16 11.91 -13.05
N VAL A 91 -8.45 11.87 -11.91
CA VAL A 91 -7.65 10.70 -11.51
C VAL A 91 -8.52 9.44 -11.47
N TRP A 92 -9.63 9.47 -10.74
CA TRP A 92 -10.53 8.32 -10.58
C TRP A 92 -11.05 7.76 -11.92
N ASP A 93 -11.44 8.63 -12.85
CA ASP A 93 -11.94 8.23 -14.17
C ASP A 93 -10.83 7.64 -15.07
N MET A 94 -9.56 7.95 -14.80
CA MET A 94 -8.41 7.42 -15.55
C MET A 94 -7.90 6.09 -15.02
N LEU A 95 -8.07 5.79 -13.73
CA LEU A 95 -7.53 4.58 -13.10
C LEU A 95 -7.85 3.26 -13.84
N PRO A 96 -9.10 2.99 -14.31
CA PRO A 96 -9.35 1.79 -15.09
C PRO A 96 -8.43 1.70 -16.32
N LYS A 97 -8.22 2.82 -17.02
CA LYS A 97 -7.39 2.87 -18.23
C LYS A 97 -5.92 2.66 -17.94
N LEU A 98 -5.44 2.97 -16.74
CA LEU A 98 -4.04 2.82 -16.32
C LEU A 98 -3.76 1.37 -15.91
N VAL A 99 -4.69 0.76 -15.17
CA VAL A 99 -4.63 -0.62 -14.67
C VAL A 99 -4.70 -1.66 -15.80
N TYR A 100 -5.47 -1.37 -16.86
CA TYR A 100 -5.65 -2.29 -17.99
C TYR A 100 -4.68 -2.04 -19.16
N GLN A 101 -3.61 -1.24 -19.00
CA GLN A 101 -2.61 -1.12 -20.08
C GLN A 101 -1.72 -2.36 -20.15
N PRO A 102 -1.49 -2.94 -21.34
CA PRO A 102 -0.46 -3.96 -21.51
C PRO A 102 0.91 -3.34 -21.23
N PRO A 103 1.87 -4.11 -20.67
CA PRO A 103 3.21 -3.60 -20.40
C PRO A 103 3.79 -3.00 -21.68
N SER A 104 4.14 -1.73 -21.62
CA SER A 104 4.79 -1.02 -22.72
C SER A 104 6.07 -1.75 -23.09
N LYS A 105 6.09 -2.38 -24.28
CA LYS A 105 7.34 -2.84 -24.90
C LYS A 105 8.23 -1.63 -25.15
N GLY A 106 9.35 -1.52 -24.45
CA GLY A 106 10.49 -0.73 -24.94
C GLY A 106 11.37 -0.08 -23.89
N ALA A 107 12.43 -0.79 -23.47
CA ALA A 107 13.80 -0.32 -23.68
C ALA A 107 14.74 -1.54 -23.62
N ASN A 108 15.32 -1.90 -24.77
CA ASN A 108 16.43 -2.85 -24.87
C ASN A 108 17.61 -2.35 -24.04
N TYR A 109 18.03 -3.10 -23.02
CA TYR A 109 19.30 -2.87 -22.33
C TYR A 109 20.43 -3.59 -23.09
N ASN A 110 21.25 -2.81 -23.79
CA ASN A 110 22.60 -3.21 -24.19
C ASN A 110 23.58 -2.68 -23.13
N PRO A 111 24.48 -3.49 -22.55
CA PRO A 111 25.42 -3.01 -21.56
C PRO A 111 26.71 -2.53 -22.23
N VAL A 112 26.89 -1.21 -22.42
CA VAL A 112 28.23 -0.64 -22.64
C VAL A 112 28.35 0.76 -22.00
N ALA A 113 29.33 0.84 -21.09
CA ALA A 113 30.13 1.97 -20.63
C ALA A 113 29.48 3.15 -19.87
N GLU A 114 30.08 3.36 -18.70
CA GLU A 114 29.93 4.44 -17.72
C GLU A 114 30.02 5.86 -18.32
N GLN A 115 29.24 6.79 -17.79
CA GLN A 115 29.74 7.90 -16.96
C GLN A 115 28.62 8.90 -16.64
N GLY A 116 28.52 9.29 -15.36
CA GLY A 116 27.97 10.58 -14.97
C GLY A 116 26.65 10.57 -14.21
N ASN A 117 26.76 10.71 -12.89
CA ASN A 117 25.75 11.20 -11.94
C ASN A 117 24.65 10.23 -11.48
N SER A 118 25.01 9.30 -10.59
CA SER A 118 24.05 8.62 -9.72
C SER A 118 23.52 9.58 -8.66
N LEU A 119 22.45 10.29 -9.01
CA LEU A 119 21.50 10.83 -8.03
C LEU A 119 20.91 9.67 -7.23
N ASN A 120 20.91 9.84 -5.91
CA ASN A 120 20.50 8.93 -4.86
C ASN A 120 19.00 8.59 -4.91
N ILE A 121 18.58 7.81 -5.91
CA ILE A 121 17.29 7.11 -5.89
C ILE A 121 17.61 5.61 -5.84
N GLN A 122 17.86 5.09 -4.65
CA GLN A 122 18.06 3.65 -4.47
C GLN A 122 17.14 3.08 -3.40
N SER A 123 16.24 2.22 -3.89
CA SER A 123 16.21 0.82 -3.45
C SER A 123 15.32 0.44 -2.25
N SER A 124 14.29 1.21 -1.91
CA SER A 124 13.27 0.73 -0.96
C SER A 124 12.14 -0.04 -1.64
N ASN A 125 11.61 0.44 -2.78
CA ASN A 125 10.41 -0.17 -3.38
C ASN A 125 10.65 -1.44 -4.21
N VAL A 126 11.89 -1.74 -4.60
CA VAL A 126 12.24 -3.00 -5.30
C VAL A 126 12.52 -4.14 -4.31
N HIS A 127 12.81 -3.84 -3.05
CA HIS A 127 13.19 -4.86 -2.05
C HIS A 127 12.01 -5.73 -1.60
N TYR A 128 10.79 -5.17 -1.52
CA TYR A 128 9.60 -5.87 -1.02
C TYR A 128 8.99 -6.88 -2.01
N MET A 129 9.20 -6.69 -3.32
CA MET A 129 8.66 -7.60 -4.34
C MET A 129 9.19 -9.03 -4.20
N VAL A 130 10.42 -9.18 -3.68
CA VAL A 130 11.04 -10.48 -3.44
C VAL A 130 10.28 -11.28 -2.37
N TYR A 131 9.65 -10.61 -1.40
CA TYR A 131 8.96 -11.26 -0.28
C TYR A 131 7.46 -11.47 -0.49
N VAL A 132 6.90 -11.06 -1.64
CA VAL A 132 5.48 -11.30 -1.98
C VAL A 132 5.08 -12.77 -1.83
N PRO A 133 5.88 -13.76 -2.31
CA PRO A 133 5.55 -15.17 -2.12
C PRO A 133 5.50 -15.57 -0.64
N LEU A 134 6.46 -15.10 0.17
CA LEU A 134 6.51 -15.38 1.60
C LEU A 134 5.31 -14.77 2.32
N HIS A 135 5.00 -13.48 2.07
CA HIS A 135 3.85 -12.80 2.65
C HIS A 135 2.53 -13.54 2.36
N ASN A 136 2.31 -13.95 1.11
CA ASN A 136 1.08 -14.64 0.72
C ASN A 136 0.96 -16.02 1.39
N ALA A 137 2.07 -16.78 1.46
CA ALA A 137 2.09 -18.07 2.12
C ALA A 137 1.80 -17.96 3.63
N LEU A 138 2.39 -16.97 4.31
CA LEU A 138 2.14 -16.73 5.74
C LEU A 138 0.69 -16.29 5.99
N LYS A 139 0.14 -15.42 5.14
CA LYS A 139 -1.26 -14.94 5.25
C LYS A 139 -2.27 -16.05 4.98
N SER A 140 -2.00 -16.96 4.04
CA SER A 140 -2.88 -18.07 3.69
C SER A 140 -2.77 -19.29 4.61
N GLY A 141 -1.75 -19.34 5.48
CA GLY A 141 -1.48 -20.50 6.33
C GLY A 141 -0.67 -21.61 5.64
N ASP A 142 -0.07 -21.34 4.48
CA ASP A 142 0.77 -22.32 3.76
C ASP A 142 2.20 -22.34 4.32
N TRP A 143 2.37 -23.05 5.43
CA TRP A 143 3.67 -23.19 6.09
C TRP A 143 4.73 -23.83 5.18
N ASN A 144 4.37 -24.77 4.30
CA ASN A 144 5.35 -25.46 3.46
C ASN A 144 6.00 -24.49 2.48
N SER A 145 5.19 -23.67 1.81
CA SER A 145 5.70 -22.63 0.90
C SER A 145 6.50 -21.57 1.64
N ALA A 146 6.04 -21.14 2.83
CA ALA A 146 6.77 -20.18 3.66
C ALA A 146 8.12 -20.74 4.12
N LYS A 147 8.15 -21.99 4.59
CA LYS A 147 9.37 -22.67 5.07
C LYS A 147 10.38 -22.86 3.94
N GLU A 148 9.94 -23.27 2.75
CA GLU A 148 10.82 -23.38 1.59
C GLU A 148 11.43 -22.03 1.21
N PHE A 149 10.64 -20.96 1.23
CA PHE A 149 11.15 -19.60 0.98
C PHE A 149 12.21 -19.20 2.01
N LEU A 150 11.96 -19.40 3.31
CA LEU A 150 12.90 -19.05 4.39
C LEU A 150 14.21 -19.85 4.32
N LYS A 151 14.19 -21.08 3.82
CA LYS A 151 15.40 -21.87 3.56
C LYS A 151 16.21 -21.28 2.41
N LEU A 152 15.55 -20.88 1.32
CA LEU A 152 16.18 -20.31 0.13
C LEU A 152 16.75 -18.91 0.42
N GLN A 153 16.14 -18.17 1.34
CA GLN A 153 16.56 -16.83 1.73
C GLN A 153 16.63 -16.68 3.26
N PRO A 154 17.74 -17.10 3.90
CA PRO A 154 17.87 -17.05 5.36
C PRO A 154 17.75 -15.64 5.96
N ASN A 155 18.11 -14.60 5.18
CA ASN A 155 18.00 -13.20 5.58
C ASN A 155 16.55 -12.71 5.72
N SER A 156 15.57 -13.49 5.23
CA SER A 156 14.14 -13.10 5.25
C SER A 156 13.51 -13.15 6.64
N LYS A 157 14.13 -13.81 7.63
CA LYS A 157 13.58 -13.92 8.99
C LYS A 157 13.46 -12.57 9.70
N ARG A 158 14.47 -11.70 9.53
CA ARG A 158 14.48 -10.33 10.05
C ARG A 158 14.00 -9.29 9.04
N ALA A 159 13.76 -9.71 7.80
CA ALA A 159 13.41 -8.77 6.76
C ALA A 159 12.07 -8.11 7.06
N LYS A 160 12.01 -6.80 6.81
CA LYS A 160 10.76 -6.07 6.72
C LYS A 160 10.13 -6.42 5.38
N ILE A 161 9.20 -7.36 5.38
CA ILE A 161 8.62 -7.97 4.18
C ILE A 161 7.41 -7.20 3.63
N THR A 162 6.95 -6.19 4.36
CA THR A 162 5.84 -5.32 3.95
C THR A 162 6.24 -3.84 3.98
N THR A 163 5.43 -3.00 3.32
CA THR A 163 5.58 -1.54 3.35
C THR A 163 5.36 -0.94 4.75
N LEU A 164 4.67 -1.65 5.64
CA LEU A 164 4.49 -1.27 7.05
C LEU A 164 5.68 -1.67 7.92
N GLY A 165 6.72 -2.25 7.33
CA GLY A 165 7.89 -2.69 8.07
C GLY A 165 7.69 -4.01 8.82
N LYS A 166 6.57 -4.71 8.59
CA LYS A 166 6.25 -5.97 9.26
C LYS A 166 7.19 -7.09 8.81
N THR A 167 7.60 -7.92 9.77
CA THR A 167 8.37 -9.15 9.52
C THR A 167 7.45 -10.33 9.24
N ALA A 168 8.02 -11.49 8.91
CA ALA A 168 7.27 -12.75 8.79
C ALA A 168 6.44 -13.05 10.05
N LEU A 169 6.98 -12.80 11.25
CA LEU A 169 6.30 -13.08 12.50
C LEU A 169 5.07 -12.21 12.71
N HIS A 170 5.15 -10.90 12.41
CA HIS A 170 3.99 -9.99 12.48
C HIS A 170 2.85 -10.47 11.58
N VAL A 171 3.16 -10.82 10.32
CA VAL A 171 2.16 -11.29 9.35
C VAL A 171 1.49 -12.58 9.82
N SER A 172 2.25 -13.51 10.42
CA SER A 172 1.70 -14.76 10.96
C SER A 172 0.82 -14.56 12.20
N VAL A 173 1.18 -13.63 13.09
CA VAL A 173 0.37 -13.27 14.26
C VAL A 173 -0.93 -12.62 13.82
N GLU A 174 -0.86 -11.62 12.92
CA GLU A 174 -2.05 -10.94 12.36
C GLU A 174 -2.98 -11.92 11.63
N ALA A 175 -2.42 -12.92 10.95
CA ALA A 175 -3.20 -13.95 10.27
C ALA A 175 -3.80 -15.01 11.23
N GLY A 176 -3.41 -15.03 12.51
CA GLY A 176 -3.94 -15.96 13.51
C GLY A 176 -3.48 -17.41 13.35
N HIS A 177 -2.43 -17.67 12.56
CA HIS A 177 -1.95 -19.03 12.29
C HIS A 177 -0.97 -19.48 13.38
N VAL A 178 -1.49 -19.86 14.54
CA VAL A 178 -0.70 -20.24 15.73
C VAL A 178 0.41 -21.24 15.41
N HIS A 179 0.12 -22.28 14.64
CA HIS A 179 1.10 -23.30 14.25
C HIS A 179 2.29 -22.74 13.43
N ILE A 180 2.08 -21.68 12.66
CA ILE A 180 3.14 -20.99 11.91
C ILE A 180 3.92 -20.08 12.84
N VAL A 181 3.24 -19.38 13.75
CA VAL A 181 3.88 -18.53 14.76
C VAL A 181 4.84 -19.35 15.61
N GLU A 182 4.39 -20.48 16.16
CA GLU A 182 5.23 -21.41 16.93
C GLU A 182 6.44 -21.86 16.10
N ALA A 183 6.23 -22.28 14.86
CA ALA A 183 7.31 -22.74 13.99
C ALA A 183 8.31 -21.63 13.60
N LEU A 184 7.87 -20.37 13.49
CA LEU A 184 8.75 -19.23 13.24
C LEU A 184 9.56 -18.86 14.48
N VAL A 185 8.95 -18.87 15.66
CA VAL A 185 9.63 -18.60 16.94
C VAL A 185 10.74 -19.62 17.17
N ASP A 186 10.50 -20.89 16.88
CA ASP A 186 11.52 -21.95 16.98
C ASP A 186 12.71 -21.76 16.02
N LEU A 187 12.54 -20.99 14.93
CA LEU A 187 13.54 -20.74 13.90
C LEU A 187 14.27 -19.39 14.05
N MET A 188 13.79 -18.54 14.95
CA MET A 188 14.26 -17.18 15.18
C MET A 188 15.14 -17.10 16.42
N SER A 189 16.13 -16.22 16.37
CA SER A 189 16.89 -15.84 17.57
C SER A 189 16.15 -14.76 18.36
N GLU A 190 16.52 -14.52 19.62
CA GLU A 190 15.94 -13.44 20.44
C GLU A 190 16.00 -12.08 19.72
N ASP A 191 17.14 -11.77 19.08
CA ASP A 191 17.33 -10.55 18.27
C ASP A 191 16.39 -10.45 17.05
N ASP A 192 15.90 -11.58 16.53
CA ASP A 192 14.96 -11.61 15.41
C ASP A 192 13.52 -11.33 15.89
N LEU A 193 13.20 -11.73 17.13
CA LEU A 193 11.89 -11.53 17.76
C LEU A 193 11.66 -10.07 18.18
N GLU A 194 12.73 -9.35 18.51
CA GLU A 194 12.68 -7.94 18.92
C GLU A 194 12.58 -6.96 17.74
N VAL A 195 12.56 -7.44 16.49
CA VAL A 195 12.42 -6.55 15.32
C VAL A 195 11.07 -5.85 15.37
N GLN A 196 11.12 -4.51 15.38
CA GLN A 196 9.93 -3.68 15.35
C GLN A 196 9.51 -3.31 13.92
N ASP A 197 8.20 -3.22 13.72
CA ASP A 197 7.63 -2.68 12.49
C ASP A 197 7.80 -1.15 12.40
N ASN A 198 7.09 -0.47 11.49
CA ASN A 198 7.21 0.99 11.35
C ASN A 198 6.41 1.77 12.41
N PHE A 199 5.59 1.09 13.22
CA PHE A 199 4.85 1.66 14.36
C PHE A 199 5.58 1.45 15.68
N SER A 200 6.79 0.87 15.65
CA SER A 200 7.59 0.49 16.82
C SER A 200 6.99 -0.67 17.62
N ASP A 201 6.05 -1.40 17.03
CA ASP A 201 5.45 -2.59 17.63
C ASP A 201 6.29 -3.82 17.28
N THR A 202 6.43 -4.73 18.24
CA THR A 202 6.95 -6.07 17.98
C THR A 202 5.79 -7.00 17.66
N ALA A 203 6.06 -8.12 16.99
CA ALA A 203 5.01 -9.07 16.62
C ALA A 203 4.25 -9.62 17.84
N LEU A 204 4.89 -9.68 19.01
CA LEU A 204 4.25 -10.12 20.25
C LEU A 204 3.30 -9.07 20.84
N MET A 205 3.55 -7.78 20.59
CA MET A 205 2.68 -6.69 21.05
C MET A 205 1.35 -6.63 20.26
N GLU A 206 1.34 -7.07 19.00
CA GLU A 206 0.13 -7.13 18.17
C GLU A 206 -0.92 -8.14 18.67
N THR A 207 -0.55 -9.06 19.58
CA THR A 207 -1.47 -10.07 20.15
C THR A 207 -2.56 -9.50 21.05
N THR A 208 -2.52 -8.21 21.40
CA THR A 208 -3.52 -7.56 22.27
C THR A 208 -4.79 -7.08 21.55
N TYR A 209 -4.87 -7.22 20.22
CA TYR A 209 -5.98 -6.73 19.39
C TYR A 209 -6.77 -7.83 18.66
N ILE A 210 -6.44 -9.10 18.87
CA ILE A 210 -7.14 -10.29 18.34
C ILE A 210 -7.94 -10.99 19.43
#